data_AF-A0A382PHZ9-F1
#
_entry.id   AF-A0A382PHZ9-F1
#
_cell.length_a   1.000
_cell.length_b   1.000
_cell.length_c   1.000
_cell.angle_alpha   90.00
_cell.angle_beta   90.00
_cell.angle_gamma   90.00
#
_symmetry.space_group_name_H-M   'P 1'
#
loop_
_entity.id
_entity.type
_entity.pdbx_description
1 polymer ?
#
loop_
_entity_poly.entity_id
_entity_poly.type
_entity_poly.pdbx_seq_one_letter_code
_entity_poly.pdbx_strand_id
1 'polypeptide(L)'
;MSVQFKDLISFLNCETNDFIRTTETRHKKAAQALWNKLLDNNQIYLSNYEGWYSIRDEAFYSENELIKKDGKFIAPSGAEVEWIKEESYFFKLSEWQDRLIDFYNNNPKSILPESRFNEVLSFIKSGLKDLSVSR
;
A
#
# COMPACT_ATOMS: atom_id res chain seq x y z
N MET A 1 18.37 4.54 -14.76
CA MET A 1 17.14 5.21 -14.28
C MET A 1 17.39 6.16 -13.10
N SER A 2 17.88 5.71 -11.92
CA SER A 2 18.07 6.61 -10.76
C SER A 2 18.97 7.83 -11.03
N VAL A 3 20.02 7.69 -11.84
CA VAL A 3 20.92 8.81 -12.21
C VAL A 3 20.16 9.88 -13.00
N GLN A 4 19.30 9.48 -13.94
CA GLN A 4 18.53 10.43 -14.77
C GLN A 4 17.58 11.29 -13.93
N PHE A 5 16.95 10.73 -12.89
CA PHE A 5 16.12 11.49 -11.96
C PHE A 5 16.93 12.46 -11.10
N LYS A 6 18.15 12.07 -10.71
CA LYS A 6 19.06 12.96 -9.98
C LYS A 6 19.51 14.12 -10.86
N ASP A 7 19.85 13.85 -12.12
CA ASP A 7 20.27 14.86 -13.09
C ASP A 7 19.13 15.84 -13.42
N LEU A 8 17.87 15.36 -13.44
CA LEU A 8 16.70 16.18 -13.66
C LEU A 8 16.52 17.27 -12.59
N ILE A 9 16.87 17.00 -11.33
CA ILE A 9 16.80 17.98 -10.24
C ILE A 9 17.67 19.20 -10.58
N SER A 10 18.91 18.94 -11.02
CA SER A 10 19.83 20.00 -11.46
C SER A 10 19.31 20.71 -12.70
N PHE A 11 18.78 19.96 -13.68
CA PHE A 11 18.22 20.54 -14.91
C PHE A 11 17.05 21.49 -14.63
N LEU A 12 16.21 21.17 -13.63
CA LEU A 12 15.08 22.01 -13.20
C LEU A 12 15.50 23.14 -12.25
N ASN A 13 16.79 23.32 -11.97
CA ASN A 13 17.33 24.26 -10.99
C ASN A 13 16.68 24.11 -9.60
N CYS A 14 16.38 22.87 -9.19
CA CYS A 14 15.87 22.58 -7.86
C CYS A 14 17.04 22.45 -6.86
N GLU A 15 16.90 23.09 -5.70
CA GLU A 15 17.79 22.84 -4.58
C GLU A 15 17.33 21.59 -3.81
N THR A 16 18.27 20.71 -3.46
CA THR A 16 17.95 19.46 -2.75
C THR A 16 19.07 19.14 -1.78
N ASN A 17 18.73 18.94 -0.50
CA ASN A 17 19.71 18.61 0.54
C ASN A 17 20.09 17.12 0.56
N ASP A 18 19.19 16.24 0.13
CA ASP A 18 19.42 14.80 0.08
C ASP A 18 18.61 14.15 -1.05
N PHE A 19 19.21 13.15 -1.71
CA PHE A 19 18.55 12.30 -2.70
C PHE A 19 18.67 10.85 -2.23
N ILE A 20 17.58 10.30 -1.70
CA ILE A 20 17.55 8.96 -1.12
C ILE A 20 17.30 7.91 -2.19
N ARG A 21 18.09 6.82 -2.18
CA ARG A 21 17.79 5.61 -2.95
C ARG A 21 17.48 4.47 -2.00
N THR A 22 16.38 3.76 -2.25
CA THR A 22 15.95 2.62 -1.43
C THR A 22 16.94 1.45 -1.45
N THR A 23 17.83 1.40 -2.45
CA THR A 23 18.93 0.42 -2.53
C THR A 23 20.08 0.69 -1.55
N GLU A 24 20.19 1.90 -1.00
CA GLU A 24 21.27 2.28 -0.09
C GLU A 24 21.16 1.55 1.25
N THR A 25 22.31 1.22 1.84
CA THR A 25 22.40 0.52 3.13
C THR A 25 21.66 1.26 4.24
N ARG A 26 21.68 2.60 4.26
CA ARG A 26 20.97 3.40 5.28
C ARG A 26 19.46 3.19 5.24
N HIS A 27 18.87 3.09 4.04
CA HIS A 27 17.44 2.87 3.88
C HIS A 27 17.05 1.44 4.26
N LYS A 28 17.82 0.44 3.81
CA LYS A 28 17.60 -0.97 4.17
C LYS A 28 17.61 -1.18 5.68
N LYS A 29 18.59 -0.59 6.39
CA LYS A 29 18.68 -0.63 7.85
C LYS A 29 17.46 0.03 8.52
N ALA A 30 17.02 1.17 8.01
CA ALA A 30 15.84 1.87 8.54
C ALA A 30 14.55 1.04 8.36
N ALA A 31 14.35 0.43 7.19
CA ALA A 31 13.21 -0.43 6.92
C ALA A 31 13.19 -1.67 7.83
N GLN A 32 14.35 -2.33 8.02
CA GLN A 32 14.50 -3.46 8.95
C GLN A 32 14.23 -3.04 10.41
N ALA A 33 14.67 -1.86 10.82
CA ALA A 33 14.40 -1.34 12.16
C ALA A 33 12.90 -1.09 12.40
N LEU A 34 12.19 -0.53 11.41
CA LEU A 34 10.74 -0.36 11.48
C LEU A 34 10.03 -1.71 11.53
N TRP A 35 10.43 -2.66 10.69
CA TRP A 35 9.89 -4.03 10.69
C TRP A 35 10.00 -4.68 12.07
N ASN A 36 11.20 -4.69 12.65
CA ASN A 36 11.42 -5.28 13.96
C ASN A 36 10.58 -4.58 15.03
N LYS A 37 10.47 -3.25 14.99
CA LYS A 37 9.62 -2.52 15.94
C LYS A 37 8.14 -2.90 15.81
N LEU A 38 7.65 -3.11 14.59
CA LEU A 38 6.27 -3.56 14.38
C LEU A 38 6.07 -5.00 14.88
N LEU A 39 7.03 -5.89 14.61
CA LEU A 39 7.02 -7.26 15.10
C LEU A 39 7.02 -7.33 16.63
N ASP A 40 7.92 -6.58 17.29
CA ASP A 40 8.05 -6.50 18.75
C ASP A 40 6.76 -5.98 19.42
N ASN A 41 6.01 -5.13 18.72
CA ASN A 41 4.72 -4.61 19.19
C ASN A 41 3.51 -5.47 18.77
N ASN A 42 3.74 -6.68 18.25
CA ASN A 42 2.69 -7.59 17.78
C ASN A 42 1.75 -6.94 16.73
N GLN A 43 2.31 -6.06 15.90
CA GLN A 43 1.60 -5.32 14.86
C GLN A 43 1.70 -5.98 13.48
N ILE A 44 2.56 -7.00 13.34
CA ILE A 44 2.68 -7.80 12.13
C ILE A 44 2.46 -9.28 12.47
N TYR A 45 1.76 -10.01 11.60
CA TYR A 45 1.50 -11.45 11.75
C TYR A 45 1.58 -12.16 10.39
N LEU A 46 1.85 -13.46 10.40
CA LEU A 46 1.89 -14.29 9.18
C LEU A 46 0.49 -14.81 8.86
N SER A 47 0.07 -14.67 7.61
CA SER A 47 -1.22 -15.17 7.11
C SER A 47 -1.10 -15.47 5.62
N ASN A 48 -2.20 -15.85 4.99
CA ASN A 48 -2.27 -16.00 3.55
C ASN A 48 -3.05 -14.83 2.94
N TYR A 49 -2.46 -14.21 1.93
CA TYR A 49 -3.18 -13.33 1.02
C TYR A 49 -3.83 -14.19 -0.05
N GLU A 50 -5.17 -14.15 -0.09
CA GLU A 50 -5.97 -14.91 -1.04
C GLU A 50 -6.79 -13.95 -1.90
N GLY A 51 -6.78 -14.16 -3.22
CA GLY A 51 -7.57 -13.33 -4.12
C GLY A 51 -7.46 -13.75 -5.58
N TRP A 52 -8.40 -13.25 -6.37
CA TRP A 52 -8.37 -13.42 -7.82
C TRP A 52 -7.35 -12.45 -8.42
N TYR A 53 -6.30 -12.97 -9.04
CA TYR A 53 -5.24 -12.18 -9.64
C TYR A 53 -5.22 -12.36 -11.15
N SER A 54 -5.06 -11.27 -11.89
CA SER A 54 -4.75 -11.33 -13.31
C SER A 54 -3.29 -10.99 -13.55
N ILE A 55 -2.54 -11.93 -14.13
CA ILE A 55 -1.15 -11.71 -14.56
C ILE A 55 -1.10 -10.63 -15.65
N ARG A 56 -2.08 -10.60 -16.55
CA ARG A 56 -2.12 -9.64 -17.67
C ARG A 56 -2.29 -8.21 -17.20
N ASP A 57 -3.13 -8.01 -16.17
CA ASP A 57 -3.43 -6.68 -15.64
C ASP A 57 -2.52 -6.30 -14.45
N GLU A 58 -1.70 -7.25 -13.97
CA GLU A 58 -0.91 -7.15 -12.73
C GLU A 58 -1.73 -6.66 -11.52
N ALA A 59 -2.99 -7.12 -11.43
CA ALA A 59 -3.98 -6.60 -10.51
C ALA A 59 -4.79 -7.70 -9.82
N PHE A 60 -5.17 -7.42 -8.57
CA PHE A 60 -6.13 -8.22 -7.82
C PHE A 60 -7.54 -7.69 -8.02
N TYR A 61 -8.49 -8.62 -8.07
CA TYR A 61 -9.92 -8.35 -8.20
C TYR A 61 -10.66 -8.98 -7.03
N SER A 62 -11.62 -8.22 -6.49
CA SER A 62 -12.64 -8.77 -5.61
C SER A 62 -13.57 -9.66 -6.43
N GLU A 63 -14.14 -10.71 -5.82
CA GLU A 63 -15.05 -11.62 -6.55
C GLU A 63 -16.24 -10.89 -7.18
N ASN A 64 -16.73 -9.83 -6.53
CA ASN A 64 -17.83 -8.98 -7.02
C ASN A 64 -17.47 -8.16 -8.27
N GLU A 65 -16.18 -8.00 -8.57
CA GLU A 65 -15.70 -7.27 -9.76
C GLU A 65 -15.53 -8.21 -10.96
N LEU A 66 -15.64 -9.52 -10.76
CA LEU A 66 -15.40 -10.51 -11.80
C LEU A 66 -16.66 -10.85 -12.58
N ILE A 67 -16.48 -11.10 -13.86
CA ILE A 67 -17.53 -11.56 -14.76
C ILE A 67 -17.37 -13.07 -14.90
N LYS A 68 -18.47 -13.81 -14.74
CA LYS A 68 -18.49 -15.26 -15.00
C LYS A 68 -18.85 -15.51 -16.45
N LYS A 69 -17.94 -16.08 -17.22
CA LYS A 69 -18.13 -16.44 -18.64
C LYS A 69 -17.67 -17.88 -18.87
N ASP A 70 -18.54 -18.70 -19.45
CA ASP A 70 -18.24 -20.11 -19.78
C ASP A 70 -17.71 -20.94 -18.59
N GLY A 71 -18.20 -20.64 -17.38
CA GLY A 71 -17.78 -21.32 -16.15
C GLY A 71 -16.47 -20.82 -15.53
N LYS A 72 -15.76 -19.89 -16.19
CA LYS A 72 -14.55 -19.24 -15.66
C LYS A 72 -14.85 -17.81 -15.17
N PHE A 73 -14.08 -17.36 -14.18
CA PHE A 73 -14.03 -15.96 -13.82
C PHE A 73 -13.04 -15.21 -14.70
N ILE A 74 -13.44 -14.03 -15.16
CA ILE A 74 -12.60 -13.11 -15.93
C ILE A 74 -12.71 -11.71 -15.34
N ALA A 75 -11.62 -10.95 -15.41
CA ALA A 75 -11.61 -9.53 -15.06
C ALA A 75 -12.53 -8.72 -16.01
N PRO A 76 -12.99 -7.52 -15.61
CA PRO A 76 -13.72 -6.60 -16.48
C PRO A 76 -12.98 -6.25 -17.79
N SER A 77 -11.65 -6.33 -17.78
CA SER A 77 -10.77 -6.18 -18.95
C SER A 77 -10.86 -7.34 -19.96
N GLY A 78 -11.54 -8.43 -19.59
CA GLY A 78 -11.57 -9.70 -20.31
C GLY A 78 -10.34 -10.59 -20.06
N ALA A 79 -9.46 -10.22 -19.14
CA ALA A 79 -8.33 -11.06 -18.76
C ALA A 79 -8.78 -12.26 -17.91
N GLU A 80 -8.12 -13.42 -18.08
CA GLU A 80 -8.29 -14.54 -17.16
C GLU A 80 -7.74 -14.16 -15.78
N VAL A 81 -8.39 -14.68 -14.74
CA VAL A 81 -7.96 -14.53 -13.35
C VAL A 81 -7.79 -15.90 -12.72
N GLU A 82 -6.81 -16.02 -11.84
CA GLU A 82 -6.52 -17.22 -11.07
C GLU A 82 -6.64 -16.92 -9.58
N TRP A 83 -7.10 -17.89 -8.79
CA TRP A 83 -7.10 -17.76 -7.35
C TRP A 83 -5.68 -18.01 -6.84
N ILE A 84 -5.03 -16.95 -6.37
CA ILE A 84 -3.70 -17.04 -5.77
C ILE A 84 -3.84 -17.08 -4.25
N LYS A 85 -3.08 -17.97 -3.62
CA LYS A 85 -2.89 -18.04 -2.18
C LYS A 85 -1.40 -17.95 -1.89
N GLU A 86 -0.94 -16.78 -1.47
CA GLU A 86 0.46 -16.54 -1.12
C GLU A 86 0.60 -16.29 0.38
N GLU A 87 1.62 -16.86 0.99
CA GLU A 87 1.97 -16.54 2.37
C GLU A 87 2.57 -15.13 2.43
N SER A 88 2.03 -14.30 3.31
CA SER A 88 2.47 -12.91 3.47
C SER A 88 2.36 -12.49 4.93
N TYR A 89 3.26 -11.62 5.35
CA TYR A 89 3.12 -10.90 6.60
C TYR A 89 2.12 -9.76 6.42
N PHE A 90 1.22 -9.60 7.38
CA PHE A 90 0.20 -8.58 7.40
C PHE A 90 0.44 -7.62 8.56
N PHE A 91 0.36 -6.32 8.28
CA PHE A 91 0.28 -5.28 9.28
C PHE A 91 -1.18 -5.07 9.71
N LYS A 92 -1.41 -5.01 11.03
CA LYS A 92 -2.74 -4.87 11.66
C LYS A 92 -3.34 -3.48 11.51
N LEU A 93 -3.43 -2.97 10.28
CA LEU A 93 -3.94 -1.64 9.96
C LEU A 93 -5.38 -1.43 10.47
N SER A 94 -6.19 -2.49 10.55
CA SER A 94 -7.54 -2.43 11.11
C SER A 94 -7.57 -1.93 12.56
N GLU A 95 -6.57 -2.29 13.39
CA GLU A 95 -6.46 -1.82 14.79
C GLU A 95 -6.17 -0.31 14.91
N TRP A 96 -5.78 0.36 13.81
CA TRP A 96 -5.42 1.77 13.80
C TRP A 96 -6.56 2.70 13.40
N GLN A 97 -7.70 2.17 12.97
CA GLN A 97 -8.78 2.97 12.40
C GLN A 97 -9.22 4.12 13.32
N ASP A 98 -9.62 3.81 14.56
CA ASP A 98 -10.12 4.82 15.49
C ASP A 98 -9.03 5.84 15.87
N ARG A 99 -7.80 5.36 16.08
CA ARG A 99 -6.64 6.21 16.38
C ARG A 99 -6.34 7.20 15.26
N LEU A 100 -6.47 6.75 14.01
CA LEU A 100 -6.28 7.60 12.83
C LEU A 100 -7.42 8.62 12.70
N ILE A 101 -8.67 8.20 12.88
CA ILE A 101 -9.83 9.11 12.89
C ILE A 101 -9.64 10.20 13.94
N ASP A 102 -9.27 9.82 15.17
CA ASP A 102 -9.01 10.75 16.27
C ASP A 102 -7.85 11.70 15.94
N PHE A 103 -6.75 11.18 15.39
CA PHE A 103 -5.63 12.01 14.97
C PHE A 103 -6.05 13.04 13.93
N TYR A 104 -6.77 12.64 12.89
CA TYR A 104 -7.17 13.55 11.81
C TYR A 104 -8.22 14.58 12.26
N ASN A 105 -9.17 14.19 13.10
CA ASN A 105 -10.15 15.12 13.68
C ASN A 105 -9.47 16.20 14.54
N ASN A 106 -8.42 15.83 15.28
CA ASN A 106 -7.64 16.76 16.09
C ASN A 106 -6.61 17.58 15.29
N ASN A 107 -6.33 17.18 14.05
CA ASN A 107 -5.31 17.81 13.19
C ASN A 107 -5.87 18.08 11.78
N PRO A 108 -6.88 18.95 11.62
CA PRO A 108 -7.58 19.13 10.34
C PRO A 108 -6.71 19.70 9.19
N LYS A 109 -5.49 20.17 9.49
CA LYS A 109 -4.53 20.69 8.50
C LYS A 109 -3.42 19.69 8.16
N SER A 110 -3.46 18.46 8.66
CA SER A 110 -2.42 17.45 8.41
C SER A 110 -2.40 16.96 6.96
N ILE A 111 -3.51 17.11 6.24
CA ILE A 111 -3.64 16.77 4.81
C ILE A 111 -4.24 17.98 4.10
N LEU A 112 -3.61 18.39 3.00
CA LEU A 112 -4.07 19.47 2.14
C LEU A 112 -4.06 19.04 0.67
N PRO A 113 -4.96 19.58 -0.17
CA PRO A 113 -6.07 20.47 0.18
C PRO A 113 -7.19 19.73 0.95
N GLU A 114 -8.15 20.48 1.48
CA GLU A 114 -9.27 19.94 2.29
C GLU A 114 -10.04 18.82 1.58
N SER A 115 -10.17 18.86 0.26
CA SER A 115 -10.80 17.77 -0.51
C SER A 115 -10.09 16.43 -0.31
N ARG A 116 -8.74 16.41 -0.27
CA ARG A 116 -7.97 15.17 -0.02
C ARG A 116 -8.07 14.73 1.43
N PHE A 117 -8.16 15.67 2.37
CA PHE A 117 -8.45 15.35 3.76
C PHE A 117 -9.79 14.61 3.88
N ASN A 118 -10.85 15.12 3.25
CA ASN A 118 -12.18 14.52 3.27
C ASN A 118 -12.19 13.13 2.63
N GLU A 119 -11.49 12.94 1.51
CA GLU A 119 -11.33 11.61 0.87
C GLU A 119 -10.62 10.61 1.79
N VAL A 120 -9.49 10.98 2.38
CA VAL A 120 -8.72 10.11 3.29
C VAL A 120 -9.56 9.76 4.51
N LEU A 121 -10.22 10.74 5.13
CA LEU A 121 -11.05 10.49 6.31
C LEU A 121 -12.27 9.61 5.98
N SER A 122 -12.89 9.81 4.81
CA SER A 122 -13.99 8.96 4.34
C SER A 122 -13.54 7.52 4.12
N PHE A 123 -12.38 7.33 3.48
CA PHE A 123 -11.78 6.00 3.28
C PHE A 123 -11.53 5.29 4.62
N ILE A 124 -10.92 5.96 5.60
CA ILE A 124 -10.66 5.37 6.92
C ILE A 124 -11.99 5.01 7.61
N LYS A 125 -13.00 5.89 7.54
CA LYS A 125 -14.33 5.65 8.11
C LYS A 125 -15.10 4.50 7.44
N SER A 126 -14.75 4.15 6.20
CA SER A 126 -15.38 3.02 5.49
C SER A 126 -14.95 1.64 5.99
N GLY A 127 -13.92 1.57 6.85
CA GLY A 127 -13.38 0.31 7.36
C GLY A 127 -11.96 0.04 6.83
N LEU A 128 -10.98 -0.06 7.72
CA LEU A 128 -9.62 -0.46 7.38
C LEU A 128 -9.45 -1.99 7.46
N LYS A 129 -8.81 -2.57 6.45
CA LYS A 129 -8.39 -3.97 6.43
C LYS A 129 -6.89 -4.07 6.70
N ASP A 130 -6.45 -5.21 7.21
CA ASP A 130 -5.04 -5.49 7.42
C ASP A 130 -4.29 -5.54 6.08
N LEU A 131 -3.06 -5.04 6.09
CA LEU A 131 -2.28 -4.74 4.89
C LEU A 131 -1.17 -5.78 4.73
N SER A 132 -1.12 -6.47 3.60
CA SER A 132 0.03 -7.32 3.23
C SER A 132 1.29 -6.45 3.05
N VAL A 133 2.38 -6.81 3.73
CA VAL A 133 3.65 -6.08 3.79
C VAL A 133 4.87 -6.93 3.43
N SER A 134 4.69 -8.15 2.92
CA SER A 134 5.78 -8.98 2.36
C SER A 134 5.38 -9.70 1.09
N ARG A 135 6.38 -10.08 0.29
CA ARG A 135 6.32 -10.96 -0.88
C ARG A 135 7.63 -11.73 -0.99
#